data_AF-A0A2V5SDV6-F1
#
_entry.id   AF-A0A2V5SDV6-F1
#
_cell.length_a   1.000
_cell.length_b   1.000
_cell.length_c   1.000
_cell.angle_alpha   90.00
_cell.angle_beta   90.00
_cell.angle_gamma   90.00
#
_symmetry.space_group_name_H-M   'P 1'
#
loop_
_entity.id
_entity.type
_entity.pdbx_description
1 polymer ?
#
loop_
_entity_poly.entity_id
_entity_poly.type
_entity_poly.pdbx_seq_one_letter_code
_entity_poly.pdbx_strand_id
1 'polypeptide(L)'
;MISTKYLTSAIALAFALPCVAASATPQDQQFQKIAHDYIEGMLQSHPENATELGDHRFDDRLTDYSAESRAKELARAKEARQQLEAFNDLSQLTGANQVDVRLLKESIDNEIFGIEELKEWQWDPLVYNQSLANSLYLLVARDFAPAQQRIPNLRKRMEGIPAVIAQAKANLQHSPRIYTETAIEQAQGAISLVREGLAPLMNQAPQLAKDLEPLQGQTAKALEDYKKWLQTDLLPRSDGDFRLGADKFRKKLRFALASDLSMEEIMKRAQADLAQTQKAIYDTALPLYKKYFPNADKATLGDKKKVTIAVLDKLAEQHPNDDTIVSYAQKIVREATDFTKQHDLVTVPDKPLDVIVMPEFKRGRGIAYCDAPGPLEQNGKTFFAVEPTPKDWPPRRKESFFREYNNFMCRDLTVHEAMPGHFLQLAHANEFRAPTLVRAIFQSGTFVEGWAVYCEQMTAEQGYGGPEVKMQQLKMRLRVICNAIIDQGIHAKNMSEQDAMTLMMKEGFQQEGEAVAKWKRARLSSAQLSTYFVGVTEHLDLRDRAKARDGSSFNLKKYNDTVISYGSPPVKYVRELMGL
;
A
#
# COMPACT_ATOMS: atom_id res chain seq x y z
N MET A 1 26.65 38.18 62.75
CA MET A 1 27.45 38.84 61.69
C MET A 1 26.76 38.60 60.36
N ILE A 2 26.46 39.70 59.69
CA ILE A 2 25.72 39.79 58.43
C ILE A 2 26.57 39.22 57.30
N SER A 3 26.03 38.36 56.45
CA SER A 3 26.52 38.22 55.07
C SER A 3 25.42 37.73 54.13
N THR A 4 24.91 38.68 53.39
CA THR A 4 24.06 38.60 52.21
C THR A 4 24.72 37.75 51.12
N LYS A 5 23.99 36.81 50.52
CA LYS A 5 24.26 36.30 49.17
C LYS A 5 22.98 36.31 48.36
N TYR A 6 23.04 37.08 47.28
CA TYR A 6 21.99 37.31 46.30
C TYR A 6 21.65 36.00 45.57
N LEU A 7 20.36 35.64 45.54
CA LEU A 7 19.82 34.62 44.66
C LEU A 7 19.11 35.35 43.51
N THR A 8 19.75 35.43 42.35
CA THR A 8 19.10 35.86 41.11
C THR A 8 18.28 34.71 40.55
N SER A 9 16.96 34.72 40.81
CA SER A 9 16.00 33.84 40.16
C SER A 9 15.78 34.30 38.71
N ALA A 10 16.31 33.55 37.75
CA ALA A 10 15.91 33.67 36.35
C ALA A 10 14.57 32.95 36.16
N ILE A 11 13.49 33.73 36.06
CA ILE A 11 12.17 33.24 35.66
C ILE A 11 12.24 32.95 34.15
N ALA A 12 12.35 31.67 33.79
CA ALA A 12 12.14 31.24 32.41
C ALA A 12 10.64 31.33 32.11
N LEU A 13 10.23 32.42 31.44
CA LEU A 13 8.89 32.55 30.87
C LEU A 13 8.78 31.54 29.71
N ALA A 14 8.15 30.39 29.98
CA ALA A 14 7.72 29.48 28.93
C ALA A 14 6.61 30.19 28.14
N PHE A 15 6.94 30.73 26.97
CA PHE A 15 5.94 31.15 25.99
C PHE A 15 5.26 29.88 25.44
N ALA A 16 4.20 29.45 26.11
CA ALA A 16 3.18 28.64 25.47
C ALA A 16 2.50 29.54 24.43
N LEU A 17 2.88 29.39 23.16
CA LEU A 17 2.10 29.93 22.05
C LEU A 17 0.69 29.34 22.18
N PRO A 18 -0.35 30.16 22.38
CA PRO A 18 -1.71 29.65 22.32
C PRO A 18 -1.94 29.23 20.88
N CYS A 19 -2.18 27.94 20.67
CA CYS A 19 -2.81 27.48 19.44
C CYS A 19 -4.23 28.07 19.47
N VAL A 20 -4.37 29.27 18.92
CA VAL A 20 -5.68 29.86 18.65
C VAL A 20 -6.32 28.90 17.65
N ALA A 21 -7.24 28.06 18.12
CA ALA A 21 -8.13 27.34 17.22
C ALA A 21 -8.88 28.42 16.44
N ALA A 22 -8.40 28.72 15.22
CA ALA A 22 -9.04 29.68 14.35
C ALA A 22 -10.50 29.22 14.18
N SER A 23 -11.44 30.09 14.56
CA SER A 23 -12.87 29.82 14.35
C SER A 23 -13.11 29.59 12.86
N ALA A 24 -13.81 28.52 12.50
CA ALA A 24 -14.10 28.16 11.12
C ALA A 24 -14.65 29.37 10.35
N THR A 25 -14.04 29.70 9.21
CA THR A 25 -14.50 30.78 8.35
C THR A 25 -15.76 30.35 7.57
N PRO A 26 -16.56 31.29 7.03
CA PRO A 26 -17.62 30.93 6.09
C PRO A 26 -17.10 30.11 4.90
N GLN A 27 -15.88 30.38 4.44
CA GLN A 27 -15.21 29.63 3.38
C GLN A 27 -14.86 28.21 3.82
N ASP A 28 -14.39 28.02 5.06
CA ASP A 28 -14.16 26.69 5.63
C ASP A 28 -15.45 25.87 5.65
N GLN A 29 -16.56 26.46 6.09
CA GLN A 29 -17.87 25.79 6.13
C GLN A 29 -18.36 25.42 4.73
N GLN A 30 -18.19 26.34 3.76
CA GLN A 30 -18.56 26.08 2.37
C GLN A 30 -17.74 24.94 1.77
N PHE A 31 -16.42 24.95 1.96
CA PHE A 31 -15.54 23.88 1.50
C PHE A 31 -15.89 22.54 2.17
N GLN A 32 -16.07 22.52 3.49
CA GLN A 32 -16.43 21.32 4.25
C GLN A 32 -17.74 20.71 3.75
N LYS A 33 -18.74 21.54 3.41
CA LYS A 33 -19.98 21.07 2.80
C LYS A 33 -19.74 20.42 1.43
N ILE A 34 -18.95 21.05 0.56
CA ILE A 34 -18.62 20.51 -0.77
C ILE A 34 -17.89 19.17 -0.63
N ALA A 35 -16.90 19.10 0.26
CA ALA A 35 -16.14 17.89 0.53
C ALA A 35 -17.05 16.76 1.06
N HIS A 36 -17.93 17.07 2.01
CA HIS A 36 -18.92 16.13 2.53
C HIS A 36 -19.85 15.59 1.43
N ASP A 37 -20.47 16.48 0.66
CA ASP A 37 -21.42 16.09 -0.38
C ASP A 37 -20.76 15.26 -1.48
N TYR A 38 -19.51 15.59 -1.85
CA TYR A 38 -18.73 14.81 -2.80
C TYR A 38 -18.43 13.40 -2.28
N ILE A 39 -17.94 13.31 -1.03
CA ILE A 39 -17.59 12.05 -0.38
C ILE A 39 -18.83 11.16 -0.23
N GLU A 40 -19.96 11.69 0.22
CA GLU A 40 -21.21 10.93 0.34
C GLU A 40 -21.66 10.36 -1.02
N GLY A 41 -21.59 11.19 -2.07
CA GLY A 41 -21.86 10.71 -3.43
C GLY A 41 -20.90 9.59 -3.83
N MET A 42 -19.59 9.75 -3.59
CA MET A 42 -18.58 8.77 -3.95
C MET A 42 -18.81 7.43 -3.23
N LEU A 43 -19.06 7.44 -1.92
CA LEU A 43 -19.33 6.25 -1.11
C LEU A 43 -20.59 5.53 -1.59
N GLN A 44 -21.64 6.27 -1.95
CA GLN A 44 -22.88 5.70 -2.48
C GLN A 44 -22.69 5.06 -3.87
N SER A 45 -21.86 5.66 -4.74
CA SER A 45 -21.57 5.13 -6.08
C SER A 45 -20.64 3.91 -6.07
N HIS A 46 -19.76 3.81 -5.06
CA HIS A 46 -18.76 2.76 -4.93
C HIS A 46 -18.93 1.99 -3.61
N PRO A 47 -20.01 1.20 -3.46
CA PRO A 47 -20.37 0.56 -2.19
C PRO A 47 -19.30 -0.39 -1.66
N GLU A 48 -18.53 -1.04 -2.54
CA GLU A 48 -17.42 -1.90 -2.12
C GLU A 48 -16.28 -1.10 -1.49
N ASN A 49 -15.95 0.07 -2.05
CA ASN A 49 -14.95 0.97 -1.48
C ASN A 49 -15.44 1.55 -0.15
N ALA A 50 -16.75 1.83 -0.03
CA ALA A 50 -17.34 2.23 1.24
C ALA A 50 -17.15 1.13 2.32
N THR A 51 -17.44 -0.14 1.99
CA THR A 51 -17.18 -1.28 2.90
C THR A 51 -15.70 -1.36 3.29
N GLU A 52 -14.76 -1.21 2.34
CA GLU A 52 -13.31 -1.22 2.63
C GLU A 52 -12.89 -0.09 3.56
N LEU A 53 -13.48 1.10 3.39
CA LEU A 53 -13.24 2.25 4.26
C LEU A 53 -13.85 2.08 5.65
N GLY A 54 -14.79 1.15 5.84
CA GLY A 54 -15.51 0.91 7.09
C GLY A 54 -16.90 1.55 7.15
N ASP A 55 -17.42 2.03 6.03
CA ASP A 55 -18.80 2.51 5.91
C ASP A 55 -19.72 1.41 5.37
N HIS A 56 -20.45 0.78 6.30
CA HIS A 56 -21.30 -0.39 6.03
C HIS A 56 -22.73 -0.02 5.62
N ARG A 57 -23.04 1.27 5.35
CA ARG A 57 -24.39 1.72 4.93
C ARG A 57 -24.82 1.17 3.57
N PHE A 58 -23.88 0.72 2.74
CA PHE A 58 -24.12 0.31 1.35
C PHE A 58 -23.68 -1.14 1.06
N ASP A 59 -23.49 -1.94 2.10
CA ASP A 59 -23.02 -3.33 2.00
C ASP A 59 -23.91 -4.24 1.16
N ASP A 60 -25.18 -3.87 0.97
CA ASP A 60 -26.17 -4.58 0.17
C ASP A 60 -26.10 -4.26 -1.33
N ARG A 61 -25.16 -3.40 -1.77
CA ARG A 61 -25.07 -2.93 -3.15
C ARG A 61 -23.75 -3.33 -3.80
N LEU A 62 -23.75 -3.27 -5.13
CA LEU A 62 -22.58 -3.36 -5.99
C LEU A 62 -22.48 -2.10 -6.84
N THR A 63 -21.26 -1.76 -7.27
CA THR A 63 -21.00 -0.66 -8.20
C THR A 63 -21.79 -0.86 -9.50
N ASP A 64 -22.45 0.20 -9.99
CA ASP A 64 -23.10 0.21 -11.31
C ASP A 64 -22.11 0.67 -12.39
N TYR A 65 -21.65 -0.26 -13.22
CA TYR A 65 -20.75 0.00 -14.36
C TYR A 65 -21.51 0.32 -15.65
N SER A 66 -22.75 0.80 -15.58
CA SER A 66 -23.47 1.31 -16.75
C SER A 66 -22.85 2.60 -17.28
N ALA A 67 -23.08 2.90 -18.57
CA ALA A 67 -22.66 4.17 -19.15
C ALA A 67 -23.39 5.38 -18.50
N GLU A 68 -24.62 5.18 -18.03
CA GLU A 68 -25.40 6.20 -17.33
C GLU A 68 -24.78 6.53 -15.97
N SER A 69 -24.42 5.51 -15.17
CA SER A 69 -23.76 5.71 -13.88
C SER A 69 -22.43 6.45 -14.04
N ARG A 70 -21.57 5.99 -14.98
CA ARG A 70 -20.30 6.69 -15.29
C ARG A 70 -20.51 8.15 -15.71
N ALA A 71 -21.56 8.45 -16.46
CA ALA A 71 -21.87 9.83 -16.85
C ALA A 71 -22.30 10.69 -15.65
N LYS A 72 -23.05 10.12 -14.70
CA LYS A 72 -23.42 10.79 -13.44
C LYS A 72 -22.20 11.05 -12.55
N GLU A 73 -21.30 10.07 -12.43
CA GLU A 73 -20.04 10.22 -11.70
C GLU A 73 -19.18 11.33 -12.29
N LEU A 74 -18.98 11.31 -13.62
CA LEU A 74 -18.23 12.34 -14.32
C LEU A 74 -18.85 13.74 -14.14
N ALA A 75 -20.18 13.84 -14.18
CA ALA A 75 -20.88 15.10 -13.95
C ALA A 75 -20.66 15.61 -12.53
N ARG A 76 -20.80 14.75 -11.51
CA ARG A 76 -20.52 15.09 -10.10
C ARG A 76 -19.07 15.55 -9.93
N ALA A 77 -18.11 14.83 -10.51
CA ALA A 77 -16.69 15.17 -10.45
C ALA A 77 -16.42 16.54 -11.09
N LYS A 78 -16.97 16.81 -12.27
CA LYS A 78 -16.80 18.11 -12.95
C LYS A 78 -17.47 19.27 -12.21
N GLU A 79 -18.66 19.05 -11.66
CA GLU A 79 -19.36 20.06 -10.85
C GLU A 79 -18.57 20.39 -9.58
N ALA A 80 -18.13 19.36 -8.84
CA ALA A 80 -17.31 19.56 -7.66
C ALA A 80 -15.98 20.25 -7.99
N ARG A 81 -15.32 19.87 -9.09
CA ARG A 81 -14.11 20.56 -9.57
C ARG A 81 -14.35 22.05 -9.78
N GLN A 82 -15.45 22.41 -10.45
CA GLN A 82 -15.82 23.80 -10.70
C GLN A 82 -16.12 24.55 -9.40
N GLN A 83 -16.86 23.95 -8.47
CA GLN A 83 -17.14 24.55 -7.16
C GLN A 83 -15.84 24.81 -6.38
N LEU A 84 -14.85 23.92 -6.50
CA LEU A 84 -13.58 24.05 -5.80
C LEU A 84 -12.68 25.17 -6.35
N GLU A 85 -12.96 25.73 -7.54
CA GLU A 85 -12.26 26.91 -8.08
C GLU A 85 -12.43 28.15 -7.18
N ALA A 86 -13.51 28.21 -6.40
CA ALA A 86 -13.75 29.27 -5.40
C ALA A 86 -12.66 29.31 -4.31
N PHE A 87 -11.89 28.24 -4.14
CA PHE A 87 -10.84 28.10 -3.12
C PHE A 87 -9.43 28.05 -3.74
N ASN A 88 -9.19 28.84 -4.78
CA ASN A 88 -7.84 28.99 -5.36
C ASN A 88 -6.95 29.90 -4.49
N ASP A 89 -7.54 30.84 -3.75
CA ASP A 89 -6.86 31.61 -2.72
C ASP A 89 -6.93 30.87 -1.37
N LEU A 90 -5.87 30.11 -1.07
CA LEU A 90 -5.79 29.31 0.16
C LEU A 90 -5.77 30.15 1.44
N SER A 91 -5.47 31.45 1.36
CA SER A 91 -5.45 32.34 2.53
C SER A 91 -6.82 32.52 3.18
N GLN A 92 -7.90 32.17 2.44
CA GLN A 92 -9.29 32.22 2.91
C GLN A 92 -9.69 30.99 3.73
N LEU A 93 -8.88 29.94 3.72
CA LEU A 93 -9.10 28.69 4.44
C LEU A 93 -8.16 28.58 5.64
N THR A 94 -8.62 27.92 6.70
CA THR A 94 -7.82 27.74 7.92
C THR A 94 -7.20 26.34 8.00
N GLY A 95 -5.98 26.29 8.55
CA GLY A 95 -5.30 25.06 8.98
C GLY A 95 -5.42 23.88 8.01
N ALA A 96 -6.11 22.83 8.47
CA ALA A 96 -6.34 21.58 7.75
C ALA A 96 -7.00 21.74 6.37
N ASN A 97 -7.90 22.73 6.21
CA ASN A 97 -8.69 22.88 4.99
C ASN A 97 -7.84 23.29 3.79
N GLN A 98 -6.71 23.99 4.00
CA GLN A 98 -5.78 24.37 2.92
C GLN A 98 -5.11 23.15 2.25
N VAL A 99 -4.94 22.06 3.00
CA VAL A 99 -4.42 20.79 2.48
C VAL A 99 -5.57 19.97 1.90
N ASP A 100 -6.67 19.84 2.64
CA ASP A 100 -7.82 19.02 2.24
C ASP A 100 -8.43 19.50 0.90
N VAL A 101 -8.51 20.81 0.65
CA VAL A 101 -9.03 21.32 -0.64
C VAL A 101 -8.16 20.90 -1.83
N ARG A 102 -6.84 20.92 -1.67
CA ARG A 102 -5.91 20.55 -2.75
C ARG A 102 -5.91 19.04 -2.98
N LEU A 103 -5.97 18.27 -1.90
CA LEU A 103 -6.12 16.81 -1.99
C LEU A 103 -7.40 16.43 -2.73
N LEU A 104 -8.53 17.03 -2.35
CA LEU A 104 -9.80 16.74 -3.00
C LEU A 104 -9.79 17.15 -4.48
N LYS A 105 -9.20 18.31 -4.82
CA LYS A 105 -8.98 18.72 -6.23
C LYS A 105 -8.17 17.67 -7.00
N GLU A 106 -7.04 17.23 -6.45
CA GLU A 106 -6.17 16.23 -7.09
C GLU A 106 -6.88 14.88 -7.27
N SER A 107 -7.68 14.44 -6.28
CA SER A 107 -8.47 13.22 -6.34
C SER A 107 -9.58 13.30 -7.41
N ILE A 108 -10.30 14.42 -7.47
CA ILE A 108 -11.34 14.66 -8.48
C ILE A 108 -10.73 14.67 -9.89
N ASP A 109 -9.60 15.35 -10.08
CA ASP A 109 -8.91 15.37 -11.38
C ASP A 109 -8.42 13.98 -11.79
N ASN A 110 -7.99 13.15 -10.84
CA ASN A 110 -7.64 11.76 -11.11
C ASN A 110 -8.86 10.92 -11.53
N GLU A 111 -10.02 11.11 -10.88
CA GLU A 111 -11.28 10.45 -11.25
C GLU A 111 -11.70 10.83 -12.69
N ILE A 112 -11.67 12.12 -13.01
CA ILE A 112 -11.97 12.62 -14.36
C ILE A 112 -10.99 12.03 -15.39
N PHE A 113 -9.69 12.02 -15.09
CA PHE A 113 -8.68 11.39 -15.94
C PHE A 113 -8.92 9.90 -16.16
N GLY A 114 -9.32 9.17 -15.11
CA GLY A 114 -9.71 7.77 -15.14
C GLY A 114 -10.87 7.50 -16.11
N ILE A 115 -11.92 8.34 -16.05
CA ILE A 115 -13.12 8.19 -16.86
C ILE A 115 -12.90 8.63 -18.31
N GLU A 116 -12.21 9.75 -18.55
CA GLU A 116 -12.12 10.38 -19.87
C GLU A 116 -10.91 9.94 -20.69
N GLU A 117 -9.77 9.66 -20.07
CA GLU A 117 -8.50 9.43 -20.78
C GLU A 117 -7.94 8.01 -20.61
N LEU A 118 -7.89 7.48 -19.38
CA LEU A 118 -7.41 6.12 -19.13
C LEU A 118 -8.41 5.09 -19.62
N LYS A 119 -9.69 5.27 -19.28
CA LYS A 119 -10.80 4.39 -19.63
C LYS A 119 -10.53 2.93 -19.26
N GLU A 120 -9.95 2.69 -18.08
CA GLU A 120 -9.67 1.33 -17.58
C GLU A 120 -10.94 0.47 -17.55
N TRP A 121 -12.11 1.07 -17.28
CA TRP A 121 -13.41 0.42 -17.42
C TRP A 121 -13.67 -0.22 -18.81
N GLN A 122 -13.04 0.29 -19.86
CA GLN A 122 -13.24 -0.17 -21.23
C GLN A 122 -12.30 -1.32 -21.60
N TRP A 123 -11.07 -1.37 -21.08
CA TRP A 123 -10.06 -2.33 -21.55
C TRP A 123 -9.52 -3.26 -20.45
N ASP A 124 -9.66 -2.90 -19.18
CA ASP A 124 -9.17 -3.70 -18.05
C ASP A 124 -10.29 -4.59 -17.48
N PRO A 125 -10.33 -5.90 -17.78
CA PRO A 125 -11.31 -6.81 -17.20
C PRO A 125 -11.16 -7.01 -15.69
N LEU A 126 -10.03 -6.63 -15.08
CA LEU A 126 -9.78 -6.81 -13.65
C LEU A 126 -10.55 -5.82 -12.78
N VAL A 127 -10.94 -4.65 -13.31
CA VAL A 127 -11.72 -3.64 -12.54
C VAL A 127 -13.07 -4.19 -12.06
N TYR A 128 -13.65 -5.14 -12.81
CA TYR A 128 -14.92 -5.77 -12.46
C TYR A 128 -14.77 -6.79 -11.32
N ASN A 129 -13.56 -7.27 -11.05
CA ASN A 129 -13.33 -8.23 -9.98
C ASN A 129 -13.60 -7.64 -8.58
N GLN A 130 -13.60 -6.30 -8.45
CA GLN A 130 -14.04 -5.60 -7.24
C GLN A 130 -15.45 -6.02 -6.85
N SER A 131 -16.38 -6.03 -7.81
CA SER A 131 -17.77 -6.46 -7.60
C SER A 131 -17.97 -7.98 -7.66
N LEU A 132 -17.20 -8.70 -8.47
CA LEU A 132 -17.42 -10.14 -8.70
C LEU A 132 -16.86 -11.05 -7.61
N ALA A 133 -15.82 -10.60 -6.89
CA ALA A 133 -15.16 -11.40 -5.86
C ALA A 133 -14.90 -10.61 -4.58
N ASN A 134 -14.28 -9.43 -4.70
CA ASN A 134 -13.85 -8.68 -3.52
C ASN A 134 -15.05 -8.22 -2.67
N SER A 135 -16.15 -7.82 -3.31
CA SER A 135 -17.41 -7.45 -2.67
C SER A 135 -17.96 -8.53 -1.72
N LEU A 136 -17.89 -9.81 -2.12
CA LEU A 136 -18.32 -10.95 -1.31
C LEU A 136 -17.30 -11.21 -0.20
N TYR A 137 -16.03 -11.14 -0.57
CA TYR A 137 -14.92 -11.40 0.32
C TYR A 137 -14.92 -10.47 1.54
N LEU A 138 -15.15 -9.17 1.34
CA LEU A 138 -15.16 -8.17 2.41
C LEU A 138 -16.18 -8.50 3.52
N LEU A 139 -17.36 -9.00 3.13
CA LEU A 139 -18.40 -9.40 4.07
C LEU A 139 -18.08 -10.68 4.82
N VAL A 140 -17.23 -11.55 4.27
CA VAL A 140 -16.82 -12.81 4.91
C VAL A 140 -15.65 -12.59 5.87
N ALA A 141 -14.62 -11.87 5.44
CA ALA A 141 -13.36 -11.77 6.18
C ALA A 141 -13.40 -10.82 7.37
N ARG A 142 -14.21 -9.75 7.29
CA ARG A 142 -14.25 -8.74 8.33
C ARG A 142 -15.43 -9.00 9.27
N ASP A 143 -15.15 -9.04 10.57
CA ASP A 143 -16.15 -9.24 11.62
C ASP A 143 -16.64 -7.90 12.19
N PHE A 144 -17.06 -7.00 11.30
CA PHE A 144 -17.56 -5.66 11.67
C PHE A 144 -18.99 -5.68 12.23
N ALA A 145 -19.74 -6.75 11.96
CA ALA A 145 -21.12 -6.94 12.42
C ALA A 145 -21.44 -8.44 12.59
N PRO A 146 -22.47 -8.82 13.37
CA PRO A 146 -22.91 -10.20 13.48
C PRO A 146 -23.28 -10.81 12.12
N ALA A 147 -23.11 -12.13 11.98
CA ALA A 147 -23.43 -12.86 10.74
C ALA A 147 -24.87 -12.61 10.25
N GLN A 148 -25.83 -12.47 11.17
CA GLN A 148 -27.23 -12.20 10.86
C GLN A 148 -27.46 -10.87 10.12
N GLN A 149 -26.53 -9.91 10.24
CA GLN A 149 -26.56 -8.63 9.51
C GLN A 149 -25.78 -8.71 8.20
N ARG A 150 -24.64 -9.42 8.18
CA ARG A 150 -23.78 -9.54 6.98
C ARG A 150 -24.34 -10.46 5.91
N ILE A 151 -25.02 -11.54 6.30
CA ILE A 151 -25.54 -12.55 5.37
C ILE A 151 -26.60 -11.99 4.41
N PRO A 152 -27.58 -11.17 4.85
CA PRO A 152 -28.50 -10.49 3.94
C PRO A 152 -27.80 -9.59 2.90
N ASN A 153 -26.75 -8.88 3.31
CA ASN A 153 -25.95 -8.04 2.40
C ASN A 153 -25.20 -8.90 1.36
N LEU A 154 -24.61 -10.01 1.81
CA LEU A 154 -23.96 -10.99 0.94
C LEU A 154 -24.93 -11.54 -0.11
N ARG A 155 -26.17 -11.86 0.31
CA ARG A 155 -27.24 -12.29 -0.60
C ARG A 155 -27.48 -11.25 -1.69
N LYS A 156 -27.63 -9.98 -1.31
CA LYS A 156 -27.90 -8.89 -2.27
C LYS A 156 -26.76 -8.67 -3.26
N ARG A 157 -25.50 -8.75 -2.80
CA ARG A 157 -24.34 -8.73 -3.70
C ARG A 157 -24.33 -9.92 -4.67
N MET A 158 -24.64 -11.12 -4.19
CA MET A 158 -24.76 -12.31 -5.05
C MET A 158 -25.89 -12.19 -6.10
N GLU A 159 -27.03 -11.60 -5.73
CA GLU A 159 -28.14 -11.29 -6.65
C GLU A 159 -27.71 -10.28 -7.74
N GLY A 160 -26.81 -9.34 -7.42
CA GLY A 160 -26.34 -8.30 -8.34
C GLY A 160 -25.24 -8.72 -9.32
N ILE A 161 -24.47 -9.79 -9.02
CA ILE A 161 -23.34 -10.25 -9.86
C ILE A 161 -23.70 -10.44 -11.34
N PRO A 162 -24.84 -11.06 -11.72
CA PRO A 162 -25.22 -11.19 -13.13
C PRO A 162 -25.33 -9.85 -13.88
N ALA A 163 -25.79 -8.79 -13.22
CA ALA A 163 -25.88 -7.46 -13.83
C ALA A 163 -24.48 -6.87 -14.08
N VAL A 164 -23.56 -7.00 -13.11
CA VAL A 164 -22.16 -6.59 -13.27
C VAL A 164 -21.49 -7.34 -14.43
N ILE A 165 -21.72 -8.66 -14.55
CA ILE A 165 -21.21 -9.46 -15.67
C ILE A 165 -21.73 -8.92 -17.02
N ALA A 166 -23.02 -8.57 -17.11
CA ALA A 166 -23.59 -8.02 -18.33
C ALA A 166 -22.96 -6.67 -18.70
N GLN A 167 -22.73 -5.80 -17.71
CA GLN A 167 -22.07 -4.51 -17.90
C GLN A 167 -20.59 -4.66 -18.30
N ALA A 168 -19.86 -5.60 -17.68
CA ALA A 168 -18.49 -5.94 -18.05
C ALA A 168 -18.41 -6.34 -19.53
N LYS A 169 -19.28 -7.25 -19.98
CA LYS A 169 -19.35 -7.69 -21.38
C LYS A 169 -19.67 -6.55 -22.34
N ALA A 170 -20.52 -5.60 -21.94
CA ALA A 170 -20.90 -4.46 -22.77
C ALA A 170 -19.79 -3.41 -22.88
N ASN A 171 -18.99 -3.23 -21.83
CA ASN A 171 -17.92 -2.24 -21.78
C ASN A 171 -16.61 -2.73 -22.40
N LEU A 172 -16.26 -4.01 -22.22
CA LEU A 172 -14.91 -4.53 -22.49
C LEU A 172 -14.55 -4.66 -23.98
N GLN A 173 -13.51 -3.93 -24.37
CA GLN A 173 -12.97 -3.81 -25.72
C GLN A 173 -11.44 -3.66 -25.66
N HIS A 174 -10.73 -4.21 -26.64
CA HIS A 174 -9.26 -4.07 -26.78
C HIS A 174 -8.46 -4.35 -25.49
N SER A 175 -8.88 -5.35 -24.71
CA SER A 175 -8.17 -5.74 -23.49
C SER A 175 -6.78 -6.30 -23.84
N PRO A 176 -5.71 -5.91 -23.14
CA PRO A 176 -4.43 -6.56 -23.32
C PRO A 176 -4.50 -8.02 -22.88
N ARG A 177 -3.91 -8.91 -23.67
CA ARG A 177 -3.99 -10.37 -23.46
C ARG A 177 -3.69 -10.81 -22.02
N ILE A 178 -2.63 -10.25 -21.42
CA ILE A 178 -2.22 -10.59 -20.04
C ILE A 178 -3.28 -10.24 -18.99
N TYR A 179 -4.06 -9.17 -19.20
CA TYR A 179 -5.16 -8.81 -18.30
C TYR A 179 -6.32 -9.79 -18.47
N THR A 180 -6.67 -10.17 -19.70
CA THR A 180 -7.72 -11.16 -19.95
C THR A 180 -7.37 -12.53 -19.38
N GLU A 181 -6.12 -12.99 -19.57
CA GLU A 181 -5.61 -14.24 -18.98
C GLU A 181 -5.69 -14.18 -17.45
N THR A 182 -5.30 -13.06 -16.85
CA THR A 182 -5.40 -12.86 -15.40
C THR A 182 -6.85 -12.81 -14.91
N ALA A 183 -7.76 -12.20 -15.69
CA ALA A 183 -9.18 -12.17 -15.35
C ALA A 183 -9.81 -13.56 -15.38
N ILE A 184 -9.37 -14.45 -16.29
CA ILE A 184 -9.79 -15.86 -16.34
C ILE A 184 -9.33 -16.60 -15.07
N GLU A 185 -8.09 -16.36 -14.62
CA GLU A 185 -7.57 -16.89 -13.35
C GLU A 185 -8.39 -16.38 -12.16
N GLN A 186 -8.64 -15.06 -12.08
CA GLN A 186 -9.40 -14.46 -10.99
C GLN A 186 -10.87 -14.88 -10.97
N ALA A 187 -11.50 -15.06 -12.13
CA ALA A 187 -12.86 -15.59 -12.23
C ALA A 187 -12.95 -17.01 -11.66
N GLN A 188 -11.91 -17.85 -11.85
CA GLN A 188 -11.84 -19.15 -11.17
C GLN A 188 -11.74 -19.00 -9.65
N GLY A 189 -10.96 -18.03 -9.17
CA GLY A 189 -10.89 -17.69 -7.75
C GLY A 189 -12.26 -17.27 -7.20
N ALA A 190 -13.00 -16.43 -7.91
CA ALA A 190 -14.35 -16.00 -7.55
C ALA A 190 -15.34 -17.17 -7.48
N ILE A 191 -15.29 -18.10 -8.43
CA ILE A 191 -16.11 -19.33 -8.41
C ILE A 191 -15.82 -20.14 -7.14
N SER A 192 -14.54 -20.30 -6.80
CA SER A 192 -14.11 -21.06 -5.62
C SER A 192 -14.54 -20.36 -4.32
N LEU A 193 -14.45 -19.02 -4.26
CA LEU A 193 -14.96 -18.22 -3.15
C LEU A 193 -16.47 -18.45 -2.94
N VAL A 194 -17.28 -18.40 -3.99
CA VAL A 194 -18.74 -18.60 -3.90
C VAL A 194 -19.10 -20.02 -3.46
N ARG A 195 -18.38 -21.02 -3.98
CA ARG A 195 -18.67 -22.44 -3.70
C ARG A 195 -18.22 -22.88 -2.31
N GLU A 196 -17.08 -22.38 -1.84
CA GLU A 196 -16.40 -22.92 -0.65
C GLU A 196 -16.05 -21.82 0.35
N GLY A 197 -15.58 -20.68 -0.14
CA GLY A 197 -15.07 -19.59 0.70
C GLY A 197 -16.10 -18.83 1.52
N LEU A 198 -17.41 -19.02 1.29
CA LEU A 198 -18.48 -18.41 2.10
C LEU A 198 -18.76 -19.18 3.41
N ALA A 199 -18.28 -20.42 3.53
CA ALA A 199 -18.58 -21.30 4.67
C ALA A 199 -18.26 -20.69 6.06
N PRO A 200 -17.14 -19.97 6.27
CA PRO A 200 -16.83 -19.38 7.58
C PRO A 200 -17.91 -18.43 8.10
N LEU A 201 -18.58 -17.69 7.20
CA LEU A 201 -19.69 -16.82 7.56
C LEU A 201 -21.01 -17.60 7.68
N MET A 202 -21.28 -18.50 6.73
CA MET A 202 -22.52 -19.31 6.72
C MET A 202 -22.68 -20.16 7.98
N ASN A 203 -21.58 -20.73 8.49
CA ASN A 203 -21.59 -21.57 9.69
C ASN A 203 -21.98 -20.81 10.97
N GLN A 204 -21.84 -19.48 10.98
CA GLN A 204 -22.21 -18.64 12.13
C GLN A 204 -23.74 -18.41 12.23
N ALA A 205 -24.47 -18.56 11.13
CA ALA A 205 -25.93 -18.47 11.12
C ALA A 205 -26.56 -19.48 10.13
N PRO A 206 -26.56 -20.79 10.47
CA PRO A 206 -26.94 -21.86 9.55
C PRO A 206 -28.36 -21.76 8.97
N GLN A 207 -29.29 -21.10 9.67
CA GLN A 207 -30.66 -20.93 9.18
C GLN A 207 -30.71 -20.00 7.96
N LEU A 208 -29.95 -18.90 7.98
CA LEU A 208 -29.85 -17.97 6.85
C LEU A 208 -29.02 -18.55 5.70
N ALA A 209 -28.07 -19.44 6.02
CA ALA A 209 -27.25 -20.12 5.02
C ALA A 209 -28.06 -21.03 4.09
N LYS A 210 -29.07 -21.73 4.62
CA LYS A 210 -29.95 -22.59 3.81
C LYS A 210 -30.69 -21.81 2.72
N ASP A 211 -31.09 -20.58 3.01
CA ASP A 211 -31.78 -19.71 2.06
C ASP A 211 -30.86 -19.16 0.96
N LEU A 212 -29.54 -19.33 1.11
CA LEU A 212 -28.50 -18.89 0.18
C LEU A 212 -28.01 -19.98 -0.75
N GLU A 213 -28.14 -21.26 -0.41
CA GLU A 213 -27.61 -22.38 -1.21
C GLU A 213 -28.06 -22.34 -2.69
N PRO A 214 -29.37 -22.11 -3.02
CA PRO A 214 -29.78 -22.02 -4.41
C PRO A 214 -29.13 -20.84 -5.13
N LEU A 215 -28.96 -19.71 -4.44
CA LEU A 215 -28.34 -18.51 -5.00
C LEU A 215 -26.84 -18.70 -5.19
N GLN A 216 -26.13 -19.38 -4.28
CA GLN A 216 -24.71 -19.73 -4.48
C GLN A 216 -24.50 -20.53 -5.76
N GLY A 217 -25.34 -21.53 -6.01
CA GLY A 217 -25.28 -22.33 -7.24
C GLY A 217 -25.49 -21.48 -8.49
N GLN A 218 -26.46 -20.56 -8.47
CA GLN A 218 -26.75 -19.64 -9.58
C GLN A 218 -25.61 -18.63 -9.81
N THR A 219 -25.08 -18.03 -8.74
CA THR A 219 -23.96 -17.08 -8.82
C THR A 219 -22.70 -17.77 -9.33
N ALA A 220 -22.37 -18.97 -8.84
CA ALA A 220 -21.23 -19.74 -9.32
C ALA A 220 -21.38 -20.06 -10.82
N LYS A 221 -22.58 -20.47 -11.26
CA LYS A 221 -22.87 -20.72 -12.68
C LYS A 221 -22.70 -19.48 -13.55
N ALA A 222 -23.16 -18.31 -13.07
CA ALA A 222 -22.99 -17.05 -13.78
C ALA A 222 -21.51 -16.67 -13.94
N LEU A 223 -20.70 -16.87 -12.90
CA LEU A 223 -19.24 -16.66 -12.95
C LEU A 223 -18.55 -17.67 -13.87
N GLU A 224 -18.98 -18.93 -13.91
CA GLU A 224 -18.50 -19.94 -14.87
C GLU A 224 -18.80 -19.53 -16.31
N ASP A 225 -20.00 -19.03 -16.59
CA ASP A 225 -20.36 -18.51 -17.91
C ASP A 225 -19.58 -17.26 -18.28
N TYR A 226 -19.29 -16.39 -17.31
CA TYR A 226 -18.41 -15.24 -17.52
C TYR A 226 -16.97 -15.67 -17.83
N LYS A 227 -16.41 -16.59 -17.05
CA LYS A 227 -15.09 -17.17 -17.31
C LYS A 227 -15.02 -17.80 -18.71
N LYS A 228 -16.03 -18.58 -19.09
CA LYS A 228 -16.13 -19.15 -20.43
C LYS A 228 -16.16 -18.06 -21.49
N TRP A 229 -16.95 -17.01 -21.31
CA TRP A 229 -16.97 -15.86 -22.22
C TRP A 229 -15.61 -15.16 -22.32
N LEU A 230 -14.91 -14.95 -21.19
CA LEU A 230 -13.54 -14.41 -21.22
C LEU A 230 -12.62 -15.28 -22.08
N GLN A 231 -12.72 -16.61 -21.98
CA GLN A 231 -11.90 -17.55 -22.74
C GLN A 231 -12.26 -17.63 -24.23
N THR A 232 -13.56 -17.64 -24.57
CA THR A 232 -14.03 -17.93 -25.93
C THR A 232 -14.37 -16.69 -26.75
N ASP A 233 -14.58 -15.54 -26.10
CA ASP A 233 -14.96 -14.28 -26.75
C ASP A 233 -13.90 -13.19 -26.55
N LEU A 234 -13.60 -12.80 -25.29
CA LEU A 234 -12.69 -11.68 -25.03
C LEU A 234 -11.23 -12.02 -25.35
N LEU A 235 -10.74 -13.19 -24.95
CA LEU A 235 -9.34 -13.59 -25.12
C LEU A 235 -8.92 -13.67 -26.60
N PRO A 236 -9.72 -14.26 -27.53
CA PRO A 236 -9.40 -14.25 -28.95
C PRO A 236 -9.26 -12.87 -29.58
N ARG A 237 -9.96 -11.86 -29.04
CA ARG A 237 -9.92 -10.45 -29.49
C ARG A 237 -9.13 -9.53 -28.56
N SER A 238 -8.31 -10.10 -27.67
CA SER A 238 -7.47 -9.32 -26.75
C SER A 238 -6.20 -8.83 -27.44
N ASP A 239 -6.30 -7.69 -28.09
CA ASP A 239 -5.28 -7.06 -28.94
C ASP A 239 -4.66 -5.78 -28.34
N GLY A 240 -5.05 -5.40 -27.12
CA GLY A 240 -4.52 -4.21 -26.44
C GLY A 240 -3.06 -4.34 -26.03
N ASP A 241 -2.37 -3.20 -25.90
CA ASP A 241 -1.05 -3.11 -25.27
C ASP A 241 -1.22 -2.77 -23.78
N PHE A 242 -0.52 -3.50 -22.92
CA PHE A 242 -0.51 -3.22 -21.49
C PHE A 242 0.34 -1.98 -21.14
N ARG A 243 1.17 -1.51 -22.07
CA ARG A 243 1.99 -0.30 -21.91
C ARG A 243 1.13 0.93 -22.18
N LEU A 244 1.08 1.85 -21.21
CA LEU A 244 0.27 3.06 -21.34
C LEU A 244 0.82 4.08 -22.35
N GLY A 245 2.12 4.03 -22.66
CA GLY A 245 2.83 5.07 -23.38
C GLY A 245 3.19 6.25 -22.47
N ALA A 246 4.18 7.05 -22.90
CA ALA A 246 4.81 8.05 -22.05
C ALA A 246 3.86 9.13 -21.50
N ASP A 247 2.92 9.62 -22.31
CA ASP A 247 2.05 10.74 -21.91
C ASP A 247 0.99 10.32 -20.89
N LYS A 248 0.28 9.22 -21.16
CA LYS A 248 -0.70 8.66 -20.21
C LYS A 248 -0.02 8.19 -18.92
N PHE A 249 1.14 7.54 -19.05
CA PHE A 249 1.90 7.12 -17.88
C PHE A 249 2.37 8.33 -17.06
N ARG A 250 2.88 9.40 -17.67
CA ARG A 250 3.30 10.62 -16.95
C ARG A 250 2.13 11.26 -16.19
N LYS A 251 0.95 11.35 -16.79
CA LYS A 251 -0.27 11.84 -16.11
C LYS A 251 -0.67 10.93 -14.95
N LYS A 252 -0.74 9.62 -15.17
CA LYS A 252 -1.09 8.63 -14.13
C LYS A 252 -0.09 8.64 -12.98
N LEU A 253 1.21 8.72 -13.29
CA LEU A 253 2.29 8.80 -12.32
C LEU A 253 2.14 10.04 -11.43
N ARG A 254 1.83 11.21 -12.00
CA ARG A 254 1.57 12.43 -11.22
C ARG A 254 0.46 12.24 -10.20
N PHE A 255 -0.68 11.66 -10.61
CA PHE A 255 -1.81 11.44 -9.71
C PHE A 255 -1.52 10.37 -8.65
N ALA A 256 -0.92 9.24 -9.05
CA ALA A 256 -0.59 8.15 -8.14
C ALA A 256 0.42 8.59 -7.06
N LEU A 257 1.39 9.42 -7.43
CA LEU A 257 2.43 9.86 -6.51
C LEU A 257 2.02 11.07 -5.68
N ALA A 258 1.26 12.00 -6.26
CA ALA A 258 0.97 13.32 -5.69
C ALA A 258 2.26 14.04 -5.17
N SER A 259 3.35 13.89 -5.92
CA SER A 259 4.69 14.41 -5.64
C SER A 259 5.04 15.59 -6.55
N ASP A 260 5.96 16.44 -6.12
CA ASP A 260 6.55 17.51 -6.94
C ASP A 260 7.60 16.98 -7.94
N LEU A 261 8.01 15.71 -7.81
CA LEU A 261 9.01 15.10 -8.68
C LEU A 261 8.42 14.73 -10.04
N SER A 262 9.11 15.13 -11.12
CA SER A 262 8.78 14.69 -12.47
C SER A 262 9.20 13.23 -12.69
N MET A 263 8.60 12.59 -13.71
CA MET A 263 9.00 11.23 -14.14
C MET A 263 10.51 11.13 -14.38
N GLU A 264 11.09 12.14 -15.03
CA GLU A 264 12.52 12.21 -15.37
C GLU A 264 13.39 12.38 -14.12
N GLU A 265 12.98 13.20 -13.15
CA GLU A 265 13.70 13.39 -11.89
C GLU A 265 13.66 12.12 -11.04
N ILE A 266 12.52 11.41 -11.02
CA ILE A 266 12.40 10.11 -10.33
C ILE A 266 13.39 9.10 -10.93
N MET A 267 13.45 8.98 -12.26
CA MET A 267 14.39 8.07 -12.93
C MET A 267 15.84 8.42 -12.59
N LYS A 268 16.20 9.71 -12.65
CA LYS A 268 17.54 10.19 -12.33
C LYS A 268 17.93 9.86 -10.89
N ARG A 269 17.03 10.12 -9.92
CA ARG A 269 17.26 9.80 -8.51
C ARG A 269 17.36 8.30 -8.29
N ALA A 270 16.50 7.50 -8.91
CA ALA A 270 16.55 6.03 -8.79
C ALA A 270 17.88 5.46 -9.31
N GLN A 271 18.41 5.97 -10.43
CA GLN A 271 19.70 5.54 -10.96
C GLN A 271 20.88 5.93 -10.05
N ALA A 272 20.86 7.14 -9.48
CA ALA A 272 21.88 7.57 -8.52
C ALA A 272 21.84 6.72 -7.24
N ASP A 273 20.64 6.48 -6.72
CA ASP A 273 20.43 5.71 -5.49
C ASP A 273 20.76 4.22 -5.68
N LEU A 274 20.56 3.67 -6.89
CA LEU A 274 21.00 2.31 -7.22
C LEU A 274 22.50 2.15 -6.97
N ALA A 275 23.31 3.06 -7.53
CA ALA A 275 24.77 3.02 -7.40
C ALA A 275 25.21 3.20 -5.93
N GLN A 276 24.57 4.13 -5.20
CA GLN A 276 24.86 4.38 -3.79
C GLN A 276 24.50 3.17 -2.92
N THR A 277 23.33 2.57 -3.13
CA THR A 277 22.85 1.42 -2.35
C THR A 277 23.68 0.17 -2.65
N GLN A 278 24.10 -0.04 -3.91
CA GLN A 278 25.03 -1.11 -4.28
C GLN A 278 26.39 -0.97 -3.59
N LYS A 279 26.88 0.27 -3.42
CA LYS A 279 28.09 0.50 -2.62
C LYS A 279 27.84 0.20 -1.14
N ALA A 280 26.74 0.68 -0.57
CA ALA A 280 26.41 0.50 0.84
C ALA A 280 26.22 -0.99 1.22
N ILE A 281 25.57 -1.77 0.36
CA ILE A 281 25.38 -3.21 0.61
C ILE A 281 26.71 -3.97 0.53
N TYR A 282 27.60 -3.61 -0.40
CA TYR A 282 28.95 -4.17 -0.44
C TYR A 282 29.77 -3.80 0.81
N ASP A 283 29.74 -2.53 1.22
CA ASP A 283 30.47 -2.07 2.40
C ASP A 283 29.97 -2.77 3.69
N THR A 284 28.68 -3.10 3.75
CA THR A 284 28.07 -3.89 4.82
C THR A 284 28.43 -5.38 4.71
N ALA A 285 28.48 -5.92 3.49
CA ALA A 285 28.81 -7.31 3.21
C ALA A 285 30.27 -7.65 3.52
N LEU A 286 31.22 -6.74 3.25
CA LEU A 286 32.65 -7.05 3.30
C LEU A 286 33.13 -7.55 4.69
N PRO A 287 32.76 -6.92 5.83
CA PRO A 287 33.08 -7.46 7.16
C PRO A 287 32.42 -8.81 7.43
N LEU A 288 31.16 -9.00 7.03
CA LEU A 288 30.44 -10.27 7.17
C LEU A 288 31.08 -11.38 6.32
N TYR A 289 31.52 -11.05 5.12
CA TYR A 289 32.20 -11.97 4.23
C TYR A 289 33.51 -12.47 4.85
N LYS A 290 34.33 -11.56 5.41
CA LYS A 290 35.56 -11.95 6.14
C LYS A 290 35.28 -12.84 7.35
N LYS A 291 34.14 -12.59 8.04
CA LYS A 291 33.67 -13.40 9.17
C LYS A 291 33.22 -14.80 8.74
N TYR A 292 32.45 -14.91 7.67
CA TYR A 292 31.84 -16.18 7.24
C TYR A 292 32.72 -17.01 6.29
N PHE A 293 33.65 -16.38 5.59
CA PHE A 293 34.53 -16.99 4.59
C PHE A 293 36.01 -16.62 4.84
N PRO A 294 36.60 -17.04 5.97
CA PRO A 294 37.95 -16.61 6.37
C PRO A 294 39.07 -17.04 5.40
N ASN A 295 38.81 -18.04 4.54
CA ASN A 295 39.78 -18.60 3.59
C ASN A 295 39.56 -18.13 2.13
N ALA A 296 38.73 -17.11 1.90
CA ALA A 296 38.45 -16.63 0.55
C ALA A 296 39.68 -16.02 -0.12
N ASP A 297 39.85 -16.29 -1.42
CA ASP A 297 40.97 -15.75 -2.19
C ASP A 297 40.85 -14.24 -2.45
N LYS A 298 41.99 -13.61 -2.75
CA LYS A 298 42.07 -12.16 -3.05
C LYS A 298 41.25 -11.77 -4.28
N ALA A 299 41.07 -12.67 -5.24
CA ALA A 299 40.33 -12.39 -6.47
C ALA A 299 38.83 -12.21 -6.19
N THR A 300 38.27 -13.03 -5.30
CA THR A 300 36.87 -12.97 -4.88
C THR A 300 36.60 -11.71 -4.04
N LEU A 301 37.53 -11.33 -3.17
CA LEU A 301 37.45 -10.07 -2.40
C LEU A 301 37.44 -8.81 -3.28
N GLY A 302 37.99 -8.88 -4.49
CA GLY A 302 38.00 -7.81 -5.47
C GLY A 302 36.67 -7.63 -6.23
N ASP A 303 35.80 -8.64 -6.24
CA ASP A 303 34.50 -8.61 -6.92
C ASP A 303 33.36 -8.29 -5.95
N LYS A 304 32.92 -7.03 -5.98
CA LYS A 304 31.89 -6.51 -5.07
C LYS A 304 30.56 -7.28 -5.15
N LYS A 305 30.18 -7.71 -6.35
CA LYS A 305 28.92 -8.44 -6.56
C LYS A 305 29.03 -9.85 -6.01
N LYS A 306 30.15 -10.55 -6.27
CA LYS A 306 30.38 -11.90 -5.69
C LYS A 306 30.41 -11.89 -4.17
N VAL A 307 31.08 -10.90 -3.56
CA VAL A 307 31.08 -10.75 -2.09
C VAL A 307 29.66 -10.56 -1.55
N THR A 308 28.89 -9.66 -2.16
CA THR A 308 27.51 -9.37 -1.76
C THR A 308 26.62 -10.60 -1.87
N ILE A 309 26.66 -11.29 -3.03
CA ILE A 309 25.88 -12.51 -3.29
C ILE A 309 26.24 -13.60 -2.29
N ALA A 310 27.53 -13.86 -2.06
CA ALA A 310 27.97 -14.90 -1.13
C ALA A 310 27.51 -14.66 0.31
N VAL A 311 27.49 -13.39 0.77
CA VAL A 311 26.94 -13.07 2.09
C VAL A 311 25.42 -13.27 2.11
N LEU A 312 24.68 -12.77 1.11
CA LEU A 312 23.23 -12.98 1.04
C LEU A 312 22.87 -14.46 1.02
N ASP A 313 23.59 -15.28 0.24
CA ASP A 313 23.41 -16.72 0.18
C ASP A 313 23.70 -17.41 1.52
N LYS A 314 24.70 -16.91 2.26
CA LYS A 314 25.03 -17.40 3.60
C LYS A 314 23.95 -17.06 4.62
N LEU A 315 23.40 -15.84 4.57
CA LEU A 315 22.29 -15.43 5.43
C LEU A 315 21.03 -16.24 5.12
N ALA A 316 20.81 -16.56 3.85
CA ALA A 316 19.67 -17.35 3.38
C ALA A 316 19.68 -18.80 3.87
N GLU A 317 20.80 -19.34 4.38
CA GLU A 317 20.83 -20.67 5.03
C GLU A 317 20.07 -20.69 6.37
N GLN A 318 19.84 -19.54 7.00
CA GLN A 318 19.10 -19.43 8.26
C GLN A 318 17.70 -18.92 7.97
N HIS A 319 16.73 -19.82 7.83
CA HIS A 319 15.38 -19.46 7.46
C HIS A 319 14.34 -20.25 8.28
N PRO A 320 13.12 -19.69 8.42
CA PRO A 320 12.00 -20.46 8.93
C PRO A 320 11.53 -21.48 7.87
N ASN A 321 10.50 -22.24 8.21
CA ASN A 321 9.78 -23.14 7.32
C ASN A 321 8.27 -23.01 7.56
N ASP A 322 7.47 -23.81 6.84
CA ASP A 322 6.01 -23.78 6.92
C ASP A 322 5.48 -23.94 8.36
N ASP A 323 6.16 -24.73 9.21
CA ASP A 323 5.75 -25.01 10.58
C ASP A 323 6.15 -23.90 11.57
N THR A 324 7.20 -23.14 11.26
CA THR A 324 7.84 -22.21 12.21
C THR A 324 7.57 -20.75 11.89
N ILE A 325 7.27 -20.40 10.63
CA ILE A 325 7.19 -19.01 10.15
C ILE A 325 6.26 -18.12 10.97
N VAL A 326 5.09 -18.61 11.39
CA VAL A 326 4.11 -17.80 12.15
C VAL A 326 4.58 -17.56 13.58
N SER A 327 5.07 -18.60 14.26
CA SER A 327 5.63 -18.45 15.62
C SER A 327 6.86 -17.54 15.64
N TYR A 328 7.65 -17.58 14.55
CA TYR A 328 8.77 -16.70 14.35
C TYR A 328 8.33 -15.26 14.13
N ALA A 329 7.32 -15.02 13.30
CA ALA A 329 6.70 -13.70 13.10
C ALA A 329 6.18 -13.09 14.42
N GLN A 330 5.50 -13.87 15.26
CA GLN A 330 5.06 -13.44 16.60
C GLN A 330 6.22 -13.00 17.49
N LYS A 331 7.33 -13.75 17.45
CA LYS A 331 8.55 -13.40 18.19
C LYS A 331 9.14 -12.08 17.71
N ILE A 332 9.33 -11.92 16.41
CA ILE A 332 10.00 -10.73 15.85
C ILE A 332 9.14 -9.46 15.90
N VAL A 333 7.80 -9.57 15.92
CA VAL A 333 6.92 -8.42 16.22
C VAL A 333 7.18 -7.87 17.62
N ARG A 334 7.36 -8.75 18.62
CA ARG A 334 7.73 -8.34 19.98
C ARG A 334 9.12 -7.71 20.01
N GLU A 335 10.10 -8.34 19.36
CA GLU A 335 11.47 -7.79 19.25
C GLU A 335 11.47 -6.37 18.64
N ALA A 336 10.77 -6.16 17.52
CA ALA A 336 10.66 -4.87 16.86
C ALA A 336 9.93 -3.82 17.70
N THR A 337 8.89 -4.23 18.45
CA THR A 337 8.15 -3.35 19.36
C THR A 337 9.01 -2.90 20.54
N ASP A 338 9.72 -3.82 21.16
CA ASP A 338 10.62 -3.52 22.27
C ASP A 338 11.76 -2.61 21.80
N PHE A 339 12.35 -2.89 20.64
CA PHE A 339 13.37 -2.05 20.04
C PHE A 339 12.87 -0.62 19.76
N THR A 340 11.68 -0.50 19.15
CA THR A 340 11.06 0.81 18.85
C THR A 340 10.88 1.66 20.11
N LYS A 341 10.44 1.03 21.22
CA LYS A 341 10.28 1.68 22.52
C LYS A 341 11.62 2.03 23.16
N GLN A 342 12.57 1.10 23.20
CA GLN A 342 13.87 1.27 23.86
C GLN A 342 14.73 2.35 23.21
N HIS A 343 14.59 2.54 21.89
CA HIS A 343 15.33 3.54 21.12
C HIS A 343 14.54 4.85 20.91
N ASP A 344 13.37 5.01 21.54
CA ASP A 344 12.52 6.20 21.40
C ASP A 344 12.31 6.60 19.93
N LEU A 345 11.94 5.65 19.07
CA LEU A 345 11.84 5.92 17.62
C LEU A 345 10.54 6.63 17.26
N VAL A 346 9.42 6.18 17.80
CA VAL A 346 8.07 6.71 17.57
C VAL A 346 7.15 6.19 18.67
N THR A 347 6.07 6.90 18.98
CA THR A 347 5.08 6.45 19.97
C THR A 347 4.39 5.18 19.49
N VAL A 348 4.52 4.09 20.25
CA VAL A 348 3.81 2.83 19.96
C VAL A 348 2.36 2.95 20.43
N PRO A 349 1.36 2.72 19.54
CA PRO A 349 -0.05 2.83 19.90
C PRO A 349 -0.48 1.67 20.80
N ASP A 350 -1.45 1.94 21.68
CA ASP A 350 -2.11 0.91 22.51
C ASP A 350 -3.27 0.27 21.72
N LYS A 351 -2.92 -0.48 20.67
CA LYS A 351 -3.86 -1.18 19.79
C LYS A 351 -3.45 -2.65 19.65
N PRO A 352 -4.41 -3.58 19.56
CA PRO A 352 -4.08 -4.98 19.33
C PRO A 352 -3.55 -5.21 17.91
N LEU A 353 -2.54 -6.06 17.79
CA LEU A 353 -2.03 -6.61 16.54
C LEU A 353 -2.00 -8.14 16.64
N ASP A 354 -2.84 -8.81 15.86
CA ASP A 354 -2.90 -10.26 15.84
C ASP A 354 -2.04 -10.81 14.70
N VAL A 355 -1.03 -11.63 15.02
CA VAL A 355 -0.23 -12.33 14.00
C VAL A 355 -0.92 -13.64 13.63
N ILE A 356 -1.38 -13.74 12.38
CA ILE A 356 -2.20 -14.86 11.91
C ILE A 356 -1.56 -15.57 10.71
N VAL A 357 -1.97 -16.83 10.51
CA VAL A 357 -1.73 -17.51 9.23
C VAL A 357 -2.52 -16.78 8.15
N MET A 358 -1.87 -16.44 7.04
CA MET A 358 -2.52 -15.81 5.91
C MET A 358 -3.66 -16.69 5.38
N PRO A 359 -4.89 -16.16 5.25
CA PRO A 359 -6.00 -16.90 4.67
C PRO A 359 -5.67 -17.39 3.26
N GLU A 360 -6.02 -18.64 2.92
CA GLU A 360 -5.58 -19.30 1.68
C GLU A 360 -5.91 -18.50 0.41
N PHE A 361 -7.08 -17.86 0.35
CA PHE A 361 -7.50 -17.06 -0.80
C PHE A 361 -6.74 -15.72 -0.95
N LYS A 362 -5.93 -15.28 0.03
CA LYS A 362 -5.07 -14.08 -0.04
C LYS A 362 -3.61 -14.39 -0.37
N ARG A 363 -3.24 -15.66 -0.38
CA ARG A 363 -1.87 -16.15 -0.63
C ARG A 363 -1.41 -15.92 -2.07
N GLY A 364 -0.10 -15.86 -2.28
CA GLY A 364 0.52 -15.77 -3.61
C GLY A 364 0.83 -14.36 -4.13
N ARG A 365 0.73 -13.33 -3.26
CA ARG A 365 1.14 -11.93 -3.60
C ARG A 365 2.37 -11.43 -2.84
N GLY A 366 2.68 -12.03 -1.69
CA GLY A 366 3.82 -11.72 -0.83
C GLY A 366 3.75 -12.54 0.46
N ILE A 367 4.88 -12.74 1.14
CA ILE A 367 4.91 -13.60 2.34
C ILE A 367 4.10 -13.04 3.52
N ALA A 368 3.92 -11.72 3.59
CA ALA A 368 3.18 -11.11 4.68
C ALA A 368 2.50 -9.82 4.24
N TYR A 369 1.47 -9.42 4.96
CA TYR A 369 0.85 -8.11 4.83
C TYR A 369 0.20 -7.65 6.14
N CYS A 370 0.07 -6.34 6.30
CA CYS A 370 -0.76 -5.70 7.31
C CYS A 370 -2.21 -5.56 6.85
N ASP A 371 -3.15 -6.13 7.60
CA ASP A 371 -4.60 -6.07 7.36
C ASP A 371 -5.27 -5.08 8.31
N ALA A 372 -4.97 -3.79 8.17
CA ALA A 372 -5.57 -2.76 9.00
C ALA A 372 -7.06 -2.56 8.65
N PRO A 373 -7.90 -2.15 9.62
CA PRO A 373 -9.26 -1.73 9.32
C PRO A 373 -9.27 -0.38 8.60
N GLY A 374 -10.33 -0.15 7.81
CA GLY A 374 -10.53 1.11 7.12
C GLY A 374 -10.64 2.30 8.08
N PRO A 375 -10.37 3.52 7.61
CA PRO A 375 -10.31 4.72 8.46
C PRO A 375 -11.65 5.15 9.06
N LEU A 376 -12.79 4.66 8.55
CA LEU A 376 -14.12 4.90 9.10
C LEU A 376 -14.58 3.79 10.06
N GLU A 377 -13.84 2.68 10.11
CA GLU A 377 -14.12 1.55 10.98
C GLU A 377 -13.74 1.87 12.43
N GLN A 378 -14.67 1.65 13.36
CA GLN A 378 -14.49 2.07 14.77
C GLN A 378 -13.88 0.96 15.63
N ASN A 379 -14.18 -0.30 15.32
CA ASN A 379 -13.85 -1.45 16.20
C ASN A 379 -13.01 -2.53 15.49
N GLY A 380 -12.46 -2.20 14.33
CA GLY A 380 -11.71 -3.15 13.52
C GLY A 380 -10.39 -3.57 14.19
N LYS A 381 -10.06 -4.86 14.07
CA LYS A 381 -8.76 -5.40 14.46
C LYS A 381 -7.78 -5.32 13.30
N THR A 382 -6.50 -5.13 13.62
CA THR A 382 -5.41 -5.24 12.64
C THR A 382 -4.77 -6.62 12.73
N PHE A 383 -4.54 -7.24 11.59
CA PHE A 383 -3.83 -8.52 11.50
C PHE A 383 -2.47 -8.34 10.81
N PHE A 384 -1.43 -8.97 11.33
CA PHE A 384 -0.21 -9.23 10.58
C PHE A 384 -0.28 -10.66 10.04
N ALA A 385 -0.69 -10.78 8.77
CA ALA A 385 -0.92 -12.07 8.13
C ALA A 385 0.37 -12.58 7.50
N VAL A 386 0.76 -13.82 7.80
CA VAL A 386 2.00 -14.44 7.29
C VAL A 386 1.70 -15.75 6.55
N GLU A 387 2.23 -15.89 5.35
CA GLU A 387 1.97 -16.98 4.41
C GLU A 387 2.97 -18.13 4.61
N PRO A 388 2.50 -19.35 4.97
CA PRO A 388 3.25 -20.57 4.71
C PRO A 388 3.20 -20.91 3.22
N THR A 389 4.17 -21.67 2.72
CA THR A 389 4.16 -22.06 1.30
C THR A 389 2.99 -22.97 0.96
N PRO A 390 2.47 -22.94 -0.29
CA PRO A 390 1.48 -23.90 -0.74
C PRO A 390 1.92 -25.36 -0.54
N LYS A 391 0.99 -26.22 -0.11
CA LYS A 391 1.27 -27.61 0.25
C LYS A 391 1.80 -28.44 -0.91
N ASP A 392 1.38 -28.11 -2.13
CA ASP A 392 1.71 -28.77 -3.39
C ASP A 392 3.05 -28.32 -3.99
N TRP A 393 3.71 -27.31 -3.41
CA TRP A 393 5.01 -26.87 -3.89
C TRP A 393 6.09 -27.94 -3.68
N PRO A 394 6.91 -28.24 -4.70
CA PRO A 394 8.01 -29.18 -4.54
C PRO A 394 9.04 -28.64 -3.55
N PRO A 395 9.79 -29.51 -2.82
CA PRO A 395 10.73 -29.08 -1.78
C PRO A 395 11.72 -27.99 -2.22
N ARG A 396 12.23 -28.07 -3.46
CA ARG A 396 13.15 -27.05 -4.01
C ARG A 396 12.51 -25.65 -4.12
N ARG A 397 11.22 -25.57 -4.42
CA ARG A 397 10.51 -24.29 -4.52
C ARG A 397 10.25 -23.69 -3.15
N LYS A 398 9.90 -24.54 -2.17
CA LYS A 398 9.77 -24.13 -0.76
C LYS A 398 11.09 -23.61 -0.19
N GLU A 399 12.18 -24.33 -0.47
CA GLU A 399 13.54 -23.90 -0.10
C GLU A 399 13.88 -22.54 -0.71
N SER A 400 13.69 -22.38 -2.04
CA SER A 400 13.94 -21.09 -2.71
C SER A 400 13.14 -19.93 -2.09
N PHE A 401 11.88 -20.18 -1.73
CA PHE A 401 11.04 -19.19 -1.06
C PHE A 401 11.58 -18.79 0.32
N PHE A 402 11.91 -19.75 1.19
CA PHE A 402 12.43 -19.42 2.52
C PHE A 402 13.87 -18.90 2.51
N ARG A 403 14.66 -19.17 1.46
CA ARG A 403 15.93 -18.48 1.23
C ARG A 403 15.76 -16.99 0.96
N GLU A 404 14.75 -16.60 0.17
CA GLU A 404 14.37 -15.19 -0.02
C GLU A 404 13.85 -14.59 1.28
N TYR A 405 12.93 -15.29 1.94
CA TYR A 405 12.30 -14.88 3.20
C TYR A 405 12.95 -15.55 4.42
N ASN A 406 14.28 -15.38 4.51
CA ASN A 406 15.08 -15.93 5.59
C ASN A 406 14.88 -15.17 6.91
N ASN A 407 15.50 -15.64 8.01
CA ASN A 407 15.34 -15.09 9.35
C ASN A 407 15.60 -13.58 9.43
N PHE A 408 16.54 -13.08 8.64
CA PHE A 408 16.92 -11.66 8.62
C PHE A 408 15.95 -10.83 7.77
N MET A 409 15.53 -11.36 6.62
CA MET A 409 14.53 -10.71 5.76
C MET A 409 13.18 -10.61 6.48
N CYS A 410 12.75 -11.66 7.18
CA CYS A 410 11.52 -11.62 7.98
C CYS A 410 11.56 -10.55 9.07
N ARG A 411 12.72 -10.24 9.66
CA ARG A 411 12.86 -9.13 10.63
C ARG A 411 12.63 -7.78 9.97
N ASP A 412 13.24 -7.56 8.81
CA ASP A 412 13.06 -6.32 8.03
C ASP A 412 11.61 -6.17 7.53
N LEU A 413 11.01 -7.25 7.02
CA LEU A 413 9.59 -7.27 6.63
C LEU A 413 8.65 -7.03 7.82
N THR A 414 9.02 -7.45 9.02
CA THR A 414 8.24 -7.14 10.23
C THR A 414 8.32 -5.65 10.57
N VAL A 415 9.45 -5.00 10.30
CA VAL A 415 9.55 -3.54 10.40
C VAL A 415 8.61 -2.88 9.40
N HIS A 416 8.60 -3.35 8.16
CA HIS A 416 7.74 -2.85 7.08
C HIS A 416 6.24 -2.99 7.40
N GLU A 417 5.78 -4.21 7.69
CA GLU A 417 4.36 -4.52 7.82
C GLU A 417 3.79 -4.21 9.20
N ALA A 418 4.60 -4.34 10.25
CA ALA A 418 4.14 -4.19 11.63
C ALA A 418 4.75 -2.96 12.31
N MET A 419 5.96 -3.09 12.82
CA MET A 419 6.49 -2.17 13.83
C MET A 419 7.88 -1.65 13.49
N PRO A 420 8.09 -0.34 13.28
CA PRO A 420 7.12 0.77 13.35
C PRO A 420 6.47 1.13 12.00
N GLY A 421 6.42 0.22 11.02
CA GLY A 421 5.85 0.46 9.69
C GLY A 421 4.31 0.52 9.65
N HIS A 422 3.69 -0.27 8.76
CA HIS A 422 2.27 -0.12 8.42
C HIS A 422 1.32 -0.21 9.60
N PHE A 423 1.40 -1.23 10.47
CA PHE A 423 0.50 -1.33 11.61
C PHE A 423 0.55 -0.08 12.49
N LEU A 424 1.76 0.37 12.87
CA LEU A 424 1.90 1.55 13.71
C LEU A 424 1.35 2.80 13.00
N GLN A 425 1.73 3.02 11.75
CA GLN A 425 1.31 4.21 11.00
C GLN A 425 -0.20 4.26 10.81
N LEU A 426 -0.82 3.16 10.41
CA LEU A 426 -2.26 3.09 10.17
C LEU A 426 -3.06 3.17 11.48
N ALA A 427 -2.53 2.60 12.57
CA ALA A 427 -3.14 2.77 13.90
C ALA A 427 -3.18 4.24 14.33
N HIS A 428 -2.12 5.02 14.10
CA HIS A 428 -2.11 6.47 14.34
C HIS A 428 -3.03 7.22 13.37
N ALA A 429 -3.01 6.87 12.08
CA ALA A 429 -3.87 7.50 11.09
C ALA A 429 -5.38 7.29 11.38
N ASN A 430 -5.76 6.16 11.99
CA ASN A 430 -7.15 5.93 12.40
C ASN A 430 -7.58 6.75 13.64
N GLU A 431 -6.63 7.32 14.39
CA GLU A 431 -6.89 8.26 15.48
C GLU A 431 -6.91 9.72 15.02
N PHE A 432 -6.46 9.99 13.79
CA PHE A 432 -6.47 11.32 13.21
C PHE A 432 -7.90 11.87 13.07
N ARG A 433 -8.08 13.16 13.42
CA ARG A 433 -9.36 13.88 13.27
C ARG A 433 -9.12 15.21 12.58
N ALA A 434 -9.94 15.50 11.57
CA ALA A 434 -9.97 16.76 10.83
C ALA A 434 -11.42 17.25 10.64
N PRO A 435 -11.61 18.52 10.25
CA PRO A 435 -12.93 19.05 9.89
C PRO A 435 -13.58 18.34 8.70
N THR A 436 -12.80 17.67 7.84
CA THR A 436 -13.30 16.86 6.73
C THR A 436 -12.78 15.42 6.81
N LEU A 437 -13.46 14.51 6.11
CA LEU A 437 -13.00 13.13 5.91
C LEU A 437 -11.98 12.99 4.76
N VAL A 438 -11.57 14.08 4.11
CA VAL A 438 -10.74 14.02 2.89
C VAL A 438 -9.44 13.25 3.14
N ARG A 439 -8.69 13.57 4.19
CA ARG A 439 -7.43 12.87 4.50
C ARG A 439 -7.61 11.45 5.04
N ALA A 440 -8.79 11.14 5.58
CA ALA A 440 -9.13 9.79 5.98
C ALA A 440 -9.39 8.92 4.75
N ILE A 441 -10.16 9.43 3.77
CA ILE A 441 -10.63 8.66 2.60
C ILE A 441 -9.60 8.63 1.46
N PHE A 442 -8.96 9.77 1.16
CA PHE A 442 -8.02 9.90 0.04
C PHE A 442 -6.57 9.77 0.53
N GLN A 443 -6.27 8.63 1.16
CA GLN A 443 -4.92 8.33 1.65
C GLN A 443 -3.90 8.24 0.51
N SER A 444 -2.68 8.71 0.77
CA SER A 444 -1.57 8.60 -0.17
C SER A 444 -0.84 7.27 0.01
N GLY A 445 -0.96 6.39 -0.99
CA GLY A 445 -0.14 5.17 -1.05
C GLY A 445 1.36 5.47 -1.00
N THR A 446 1.81 6.55 -1.62
CA THR A 446 3.20 7.02 -1.56
C THR A 446 3.65 7.35 -0.15
N PHE A 447 2.82 8.03 0.65
CA PHE A 447 3.13 8.30 2.06
C PHE A 447 3.22 7.01 2.88
N VAL A 448 2.22 6.13 2.75
CA VAL A 448 2.07 4.89 3.53
C VAL A 448 3.21 3.91 3.23
N GLU A 449 3.45 3.63 1.95
CA GLU A 449 4.53 2.73 1.50
C GLU A 449 5.91 3.34 1.77
N GLY A 450 6.05 4.66 1.55
CA GLY A 450 7.26 5.39 1.84
C GLY A 450 7.64 5.36 3.31
N TRP A 451 6.65 5.46 4.21
CA TRP A 451 6.87 5.39 5.66
C TRP A 451 7.41 4.02 6.09
N ALA A 452 6.83 2.93 5.57
CA ALA A 452 7.28 1.59 5.89
C ALA A 452 8.76 1.37 5.49
N VAL A 453 9.12 1.76 4.26
CA VAL A 453 10.52 1.65 3.77
C VAL A 453 11.46 2.64 4.49
N TYR A 454 10.97 3.82 4.88
CA TYR A 454 11.70 4.74 5.75
C TYR A 454 12.01 4.10 7.12
N CYS A 455 11.06 3.37 7.69
CA CYS A 455 11.23 2.68 8.97
C CYS A 455 12.24 1.53 8.89
N GLU A 456 12.27 0.78 7.78
CA GLU A 456 13.33 -0.21 7.51
C GLU A 456 14.71 0.45 7.65
N GLN A 457 14.94 1.55 6.92
CA GLN A 457 16.21 2.26 6.97
C GLN A 457 16.50 2.85 8.35
N MET A 458 15.52 3.52 8.97
CA MET A 458 15.67 4.13 10.28
C MET A 458 16.04 3.11 11.36
N THR A 459 15.37 1.96 11.41
CA THR A 459 15.68 0.92 12.41
C THR A 459 17.05 0.29 12.17
N ALA A 460 17.43 0.08 10.91
CA ALA A 460 18.77 -0.40 10.56
C ALA A 460 19.88 0.62 10.92
N GLU A 461 19.63 1.93 10.76
CA GLU A 461 20.52 3.01 11.21
C GLU A 461 20.73 2.98 12.74
N GLN A 462 19.72 2.54 13.49
CA GLN A 462 19.75 2.41 14.95
C GLN A 462 20.31 1.06 15.44
N GLY A 463 20.65 0.16 14.52
CA GLY A 463 21.29 -1.13 14.81
C GLY A 463 20.33 -2.31 15.01
N TYR A 464 19.06 -2.18 14.64
CA TYR A 464 18.09 -3.28 14.74
C TYR A 464 18.57 -4.52 13.99
N GLY A 465 18.71 -5.65 14.71
CA GLY A 465 19.09 -6.93 14.11
C GLY A 465 20.52 -7.02 13.55
N GLY A 466 21.35 -6.00 13.74
CA GLY A 466 22.76 -6.00 13.33
C GLY A 466 22.99 -5.89 11.82
N PRO A 467 24.25 -6.06 11.36
CA PRO A 467 24.61 -5.92 9.96
C PRO A 467 23.92 -6.95 9.05
N GLU A 468 23.51 -8.10 9.57
CA GLU A 468 22.77 -9.11 8.81
C GLU A 468 21.36 -8.65 8.42
N VAL A 469 20.62 -7.96 9.29
CA VAL A 469 19.32 -7.34 8.92
C VAL A 469 19.54 -6.14 8.02
N LYS A 470 20.57 -5.32 8.28
CA LYS A 470 20.93 -4.21 7.38
C LYS A 470 21.23 -4.67 5.94
N MET A 471 21.82 -5.85 5.74
CA MET A 471 21.99 -6.43 4.40
C MET A 471 20.64 -6.65 3.69
N GLN A 472 19.64 -7.14 4.41
CA GLN A 472 18.31 -7.38 3.85
C GLN A 472 17.55 -6.06 3.61
N GLN A 473 17.65 -5.11 4.53
CA GLN A 473 17.14 -3.74 4.35
C GLN A 473 17.71 -3.09 3.07
N LEU A 474 19.01 -3.19 2.83
CA LEU A 474 19.63 -2.63 1.62
C LEU A 474 19.21 -3.39 0.35
N LYS A 475 19.02 -4.72 0.44
CA LYS A 475 18.44 -5.51 -0.66
C LYS A 475 17.00 -5.08 -0.97
N MET A 476 16.21 -4.79 0.06
CA MET A 476 14.85 -4.25 -0.06
C MET A 476 14.85 -2.85 -0.67
N ARG A 477 15.79 -1.98 -0.28
CA ARG A 477 16.01 -0.68 -0.90
C ARG A 477 16.33 -0.82 -2.39
N LEU A 478 17.21 -1.74 -2.78
CA LEU A 478 17.49 -2.03 -4.19
C LEU A 478 16.24 -2.49 -4.94
N ARG A 479 15.40 -3.32 -4.34
CA ARG A 479 14.13 -3.75 -4.94
C ARG A 479 13.19 -2.56 -5.19
N VAL A 480 13.05 -1.67 -4.22
CA VAL A 480 12.25 -0.45 -4.34
C VAL A 480 12.77 0.46 -5.45
N ILE A 481 14.09 0.60 -5.57
CA ILE A 481 14.73 1.36 -6.66
C ILE A 481 14.47 0.70 -8.03
N CYS A 482 14.67 -0.61 -8.14
CA CYS A 482 14.39 -1.36 -9.37
C CYS A 482 12.93 -1.23 -9.79
N ASN A 483 11.99 -1.26 -8.83
CA ASN A 483 10.55 -1.08 -9.08
C ASN A 483 10.25 0.24 -9.80
N ALA A 484 10.81 1.36 -9.33
CA ALA A 484 10.62 2.66 -9.98
C ALA A 484 11.24 2.68 -11.40
N ILE A 485 12.39 2.03 -11.60
CA ILE A 485 13.03 1.97 -12.92
C ILE A 485 12.21 1.12 -13.91
N ILE A 486 11.75 -0.07 -13.50
CA ILE A 486 10.99 -0.96 -14.40
C ILE A 486 9.60 -0.40 -14.70
N ASP A 487 8.93 0.24 -13.74
CA ASP A 487 7.57 0.79 -13.93
C ASP A 487 7.56 1.82 -15.06
N GLN A 488 8.48 2.80 -14.99
CA GLN A 488 8.66 3.77 -16.07
C GLN A 488 9.24 3.14 -17.34
N GLY A 489 10.21 2.23 -17.18
CA GLY A 489 10.85 1.56 -18.29
C GLY A 489 9.85 0.80 -19.17
N ILE A 490 8.94 0.07 -18.54
CA ILE A 490 7.92 -0.73 -19.21
C ILE A 490 6.90 0.17 -19.90
N HIS A 491 6.29 1.09 -19.15
CA HIS A 491 5.13 1.84 -19.64
C HIS A 491 5.49 3.01 -20.55
N ALA A 492 6.61 3.68 -20.30
CA ALA A 492 7.02 4.87 -21.05
C ALA A 492 8.17 4.64 -22.04
N LYS A 493 8.92 3.53 -21.91
CA LYS A 493 10.15 3.28 -22.70
C LYS A 493 10.26 1.88 -23.32
N ASN A 494 9.17 1.10 -23.33
CA ASN A 494 9.12 -0.23 -23.95
C ASN A 494 10.21 -1.21 -23.47
N MET A 495 10.60 -1.15 -22.20
CA MET A 495 11.56 -2.09 -21.60
C MET A 495 11.13 -3.54 -21.83
N SER A 496 12.10 -4.37 -22.22
CA SER A 496 11.88 -5.80 -22.45
C SER A 496 11.85 -6.58 -21.13
N GLU A 497 11.25 -7.78 -21.17
CA GLU A 497 11.31 -8.72 -20.04
C GLU A 497 12.77 -9.03 -19.66
N GLN A 498 13.62 -9.28 -20.66
CA GLN A 498 15.02 -9.61 -20.42
C GLN A 498 15.78 -8.49 -19.69
N ASP A 499 15.53 -7.23 -20.04
CA ASP A 499 16.16 -6.07 -19.38
C ASP A 499 15.64 -5.91 -17.95
N ALA A 500 14.32 -6.04 -17.75
CA ALA A 500 13.71 -5.97 -16.42
C ALA A 500 14.24 -7.08 -15.49
N MET A 501 14.31 -8.32 -15.98
CA MET A 501 14.86 -9.46 -15.25
C MET A 501 16.35 -9.26 -14.93
N THR A 502 17.12 -8.75 -15.89
CA THR A 502 18.55 -8.44 -15.70
C THR A 502 18.74 -7.41 -14.59
N LEU A 503 17.96 -6.32 -14.61
CA LEU A 503 18.00 -5.28 -13.59
C LEU A 503 17.66 -5.86 -12.20
N MET A 504 16.53 -6.55 -12.06
CA MET A 504 16.08 -7.07 -10.77
C MET A 504 17.03 -8.13 -10.18
N MET A 505 17.57 -9.03 -11.01
CA MET A 505 18.42 -10.12 -10.53
C MET A 505 19.89 -9.71 -10.38
N LYS A 506 20.48 -9.04 -11.38
CA LYS A 506 21.92 -8.74 -11.37
C LYS A 506 22.28 -7.44 -10.65
N GLU A 507 21.36 -6.47 -10.63
CA GLU A 507 21.58 -5.18 -9.96
C GLU A 507 20.84 -5.10 -8.62
N GLY A 508 19.69 -5.77 -8.51
CA GLY A 508 18.88 -5.83 -7.28
C GLY A 508 19.05 -7.07 -6.41
N PHE A 509 19.84 -8.06 -6.85
CA PHE A 509 20.11 -9.32 -6.13
C PHE A 509 18.85 -10.12 -5.75
N GLN A 510 17.76 -9.98 -6.52
CA GLN A 510 16.52 -10.73 -6.30
C GLN A 510 16.65 -12.17 -6.82
N GLN A 511 15.95 -13.10 -6.17
CA GLN A 511 15.75 -14.45 -6.70
C GLN A 511 14.87 -14.41 -7.95
N GLU A 512 15.08 -15.36 -8.86
CA GLU A 512 14.36 -15.42 -10.15
C GLU A 512 12.83 -15.44 -9.98
N GLY A 513 12.32 -16.22 -9.01
CA GLY A 513 10.88 -16.31 -8.75
C GLY A 513 10.24 -14.97 -8.37
N GLU A 514 10.95 -14.15 -7.59
CA GLU A 514 10.50 -12.79 -7.24
C GLU A 514 10.53 -11.88 -8.46
N ALA A 515 11.61 -11.92 -9.26
CA ALA A 515 11.73 -11.11 -10.47
C ALA A 515 10.63 -11.43 -11.50
N VAL A 516 10.32 -12.72 -11.72
CA VAL A 516 9.21 -13.15 -12.60
C VAL A 516 7.85 -12.65 -12.07
N ALA A 517 7.61 -12.79 -10.77
CA ALA A 517 6.38 -12.30 -10.15
C ALA A 517 6.24 -10.77 -10.27
N LYS A 518 7.34 -10.03 -10.08
CA LYS A 518 7.36 -8.58 -10.27
C LYS A 518 7.16 -8.17 -11.71
N TRP A 519 7.72 -8.89 -12.70
CA TRP A 519 7.42 -8.66 -14.11
C TRP A 519 5.94 -8.88 -14.43
N LYS A 520 5.30 -9.96 -13.93
CA LYS A 520 3.83 -10.14 -14.07
C LYS A 520 3.07 -8.96 -13.46
N ARG A 521 3.43 -8.53 -12.24
CA ARG A 521 2.81 -7.36 -11.57
C ARG A 521 2.98 -6.06 -12.34
N ALA A 522 4.16 -5.78 -12.88
CA ALA A 522 4.47 -4.54 -13.60
C ALA A 522 3.74 -4.44 -14.96
N ARG A 523 3.31 -5.57 -15.53
CA ARG A 523 2.43 -5.60 -16.71
C ARG A 523 0.96 -5.38 -16.36
N LEU A 524 0.55 -5.73 -15.14
CA LEU A 524 -0.83 -5.68 -14.64
C LEU A 524 -1.12 -4.47 -13.75
N SER A 525 -0.18 -3.54 -13.63
CA SER A 525 -0.31 -2.30 -12.88
C SER A 525 0.60 -1.23 -13.48
N SER A 526 0.37 0.04 -13.14
CA SER A 526 1.17 1.17 -13.57
C SER A 526 1.23 2.23 -12.47
N ALA A 527 2.36 2.91 -12.34
CA ALA A 527 2.66 3.96 -11.35
C ALA A 527 2.72 3.49 -9.89
N GLN A 528 2.03 2.40 -9.54
CA GLN A 528 1.99 1.84 -8.19
C GLN A 528 3.39 1.42 -7.71
N LEU A 529 4.21 0.82 -8.57
CA LEU A 529 5.56 0.38 -8.20
C LEU A 529 6.50 1.54 -7.86
N SER A 530 6.24 2.73 -8.41
CA SER A 530 7.01 3.94 -8.12
C SER A 530 6.71 4.55 -6.74
N THR A 531 5.57 4.22 -6.13
CA THR A 531 5.12 4.80 -4.84
C THR A 531 6.12 4.56 -3.72
N TYR A 532 6.64 3.35 -3.60
CA TYR A 532 7.63 2.97 -2.59
C TYR A 532 8.88 3.86 -2.64
N PHE A 533 9.48 4.00 -3.83
CA PHE A 533 10.76 4.72 -4.01
C PHE A 533 10.59 6.22 -3.80
N VAL A 534 9.53 6.78 -4.37
CA VAL A 534 9.24 8.21 -4.23
C VAL A 534 8.90 8.52 -2.77
N GLY A 535 8.06 7.70 -2.14
CA GLY A 535 7.66 7.88 -0.75
C GLY A 535 8.85 7.89 0.20
N VAL A 536 9.72 6.88 0.13
CA VAL A 536 10.89 6.84 1.02
C VAL A 536 11.87 7.97 0.72
N THR A 537 12.03 8.36 -0.55
CA THR A 537 12.88 9.49 -0.92
C THR A 537 12.34 10.79 -0.32
N GLU A 538 11.05 11.03 -0.40
CA GLU A 538 10.43 12.23 0.18
C GLU A 538 10.45 12.22 1.71
N HIS A 539 10.24 11.07 2.36
CA HIS A 539 10.36 10.95 3.82
C HIS A 539 11.79 11.22 4.32
N LEU A 540 12.80 10.75 3.58
CA LEU A 540 14.21 11.03 3.88
C LEU A 540 14.55 12.51 3.66
N ASP A 541 14.14 13.08 2.52
CA ASP A 541 14.31 14.51 2.22
C ASP A 541 13.63 15.39 3.31
N LEU A 542 12.44 14.99 3.77
CA LEU A 542 11.72 15.67 4.85
C LEU A 542 12.48 15.58 6.18
N ARG A 543 13.00 14.41 6.54
CA ARG A 543 13.81 14.22 7.75
C ARG A 543 15.06 15.08 7.73
N ASP A 544 15.74 15.14 6.58
CA ASP A 544 16.97 15.90 6.43
C ASP A 544 16.71 17.42 6.51
N ARG A 545 15.59 17.91 5.97
CA ARG A 545 15.14 19.31 6.16
C ARG A 545 14.86 19.61 7.64
N ALA A 546 14.15 18.73 8.33
CA ALA A 546 13.86 18.89 9.75
C ALA A 546 15.15 18.92 10.59
N LYS A 547 16.10 18.02 10.31
CA LYS A 547 17.42 18.02 10.94
C LYS A 547 18.20 19.31 10.67
N ALA A 548 18.17 19.81 9.44
CA ALA A 548 18.85 21.06 9.08
C ALA A 548 18.25 22.28 9.81
N ARG A 549 16.91 22.34 9.95
CA ARG A 549 16.23 23.40 10.70
C ARG A 549 16.52 23.35 12.20
N ASP A 550 16.42 22.16 12.79
CA ASP A 550 16.45 21.98 14.25
C ASP A 550 17.88 21.80 14.79
N GLY A 551 18.85 21.44 13.94
CA GLY A 551 20.25 21.26 14.31
C GLY A 551 20.43 20.28 15.47
N SER A 552 21.16 20.69 16.51
CA SER A 552 21.37 19.88 17.72
C SER A 552 20.10 19.65 18.55
N SER A 553 19.00 20.38 18.28
CA SER A 553 17.71 20.18 18.96
C SER A 553 16.80 19.17 18.26
N PHE A 554 17.22 18.63 17.11
CA PHE A 554 16.46 17.60 16.41
C PHE A 554 16.23 16.37 17.32
N ASN A 555 14.97 15.95 17.43
CA ASN A 555 14.57 14.77 18.18
C ASN A 555 13.81 13.82 17.25
N LEU A 556 14.35 12.62 17.05
CA LEU A 556 13.80 11.64 16.09
C LEU A 556 12.38 11.22 16.45
N LYS A 557 12.11 10.92 17.73
CA LYS A 557 10.78 10.56 18.21
C LYS A 557 9.75 11.64 17.89
N LYS A 558 10.04 12.88 18.29
CA LYS A 558 9.17 14.03 18.09
C LYS A 558 8.92 14.28 16.61
N TYR A 559 9.95 14.16 15.78
CA TYR A 559 9.83 14.26 14.33
C TYR A 559 8.87 13.20 13.79
N ASN A 560 9.11 11.92 14.10
CA ASN A 560 8.31 10.80 13.63
C ASN A 560 6.85 10.89 14.11
N ASP A 561 6.62 11.19 15.39
CA ASP A 561 5.30 11.42 15.97
C ASP A 561 4.56 12.56 15.23
N THR A 562 5.26 13.64 14.90
CA THR A 562 4.68 14.77 14.16
C THR A 562 4.28 14.35 12.75
N VAL A 563 5.16 13.65 12.02
CA VAL A 563 4.91 13.21 10.63
C VAL A 563 3.63 12.38 10.51
N ILE A 564 3.45 11.39 11.39
CA ILE A 564 2.28 10.50 11.33
C ILE A 564 1.01 11.09 11.98
N SER A 565 1.14 12.19 12.73
CA SER A 565 -0.02 12.87 13.35
C SER A 565 -0.98 13.52 12.36
N TYR A 566 -0.59 13.66 11.09
CA TYR A 566 -1.39 14.31 10.05
C TYR A 566 -2.29 13.36 9.25
N GLY A 567 -2.35 12.07 9.64
CA GLY A 567 -2.99 11.00 8.87
C GLY A 567 -2.05 10.46 7.80
N SER A 568 -2.57 10.22 6.59
CA SER A 568 -1.79 9.71 5.46
C SER A 568 -1.78 10.61 4.21
N PRO A 569 -1.60 11.95 4.31
CA PRO A 569 -1.51 12.78 3.12
C PRO A 569 -0.15 12.59 2.41
N PRO A 570 -0.03 12.90 1.10
CA PRO A 570 1.24 12.98 0.39
C PRO A 570 2.31 13.78 1.17
N VAL A 571 3.56 13.33 1.12
CA VAL A 571 4.66 13.87 1.95
C VAL A 571 4.88 15.37 1.74
N LYS A 572 4.64 15.89 0.52
CA LYS A 572 4.70 17.33 0.23
C LYS A 572 3.79 18.18 1.13
N TYR A 573 2.62 17.67 1.51
CA TYR A 573 1.70 18.39 2.40
C TYR A 573 2.12 18.24 3.87
N VAL A 574 2.70 17.11 4.26
CA VAL A 574 3.29 16.96 5.60
C VAL A 574 4.44 17.96 5.79
N ARG A 575 5.31 18.10 4.77
CA ARG A 575 6.36 19.12 4.73
C ARG A 575 5.81 20.53 5.00
N GLU A 576 4.77 20.93 4.29
CA GLU A 576 4.11 22.22 4.47
C GLU A 576 3.50 22.39 5.87
N LEU A 577 2.80 21.37 6.38
CA LEU A 577 2.20 21.38 7.73
C LEU A 577 3.24 21.46 8.85
N MET A 578 4.46 20.98 8.60
CA MET A 578 5.60 21.12 9.49
C MET A 578 6.37 22.44 9.32
N GLY A 579 6.01 23.27 8.34
CA GLY A 579 6.67 24.54 8.01
C GLY A 579 8.08 24.37 7.42
N LEU A 580 8.26 23.42 6.49
CA LEU A 580 9.57 23.03 5.91
C LEU A 580 9.68 23.18 4.37
#